data_AF-A0A971K367-F1
#
_entry.id   AF-A0A971K367-F1
#
_cell.length_a   1.000
_cell.length_b   1.000
_cell.length_c   1.000
_cell.angle_alpha   90.00
_cell.angle_beta   90.00
_cell.angle_gamma   90.00
#
_symmetry.space_group_name_H-M   'P 1'
#
loop_
_entity.id
_entity.type
_entity.pdbx_description
1 polymer ?
#
loop_
_entity_poly.entity_id
_entity_poly.type
_entity_poly.pdbx_seq_one_letter_code
_entity_poly.pdbx_strand_id
1 'polypeptide(L)'
;KEEYEESLEKHGARSLFIQKRIYEGLGKPSVDTTDKLLQLLRDIKQKYPDVKPFSIESPLDVTQWGLTGNLTMQYFAGIFAPETYGRDTYLDDGEIKLVIENENFIEAVRFLNQIYKEGLISVDTLMMKHDVWGETVDSAQWGVTARFPIDIWKDHNLKIKQLKNDEGYTYIPLEFQKYNNKEPQFAGGRGAGWVASMVTKKAKNPGRIIRFFEYGWSDAGQIANMFGREGETFDFVNGIPQYKPEILKDMEENPDALENKYGFEQRLLMWRSKWGGLQKIAMAPPSYTDYLKDVGKYGVDVWELGLDNLDPDPASDEGVAYQKIKNIWNKYLAQMVLAENDEQFNAAYEAGMKEIEEAGLQKVKDVMTQNHLKDLEAKGIK
;
A
#
# COMPACT_ATOMS: atom_id res chain seq x y z
N LYS A 1 -4.30 16.07 -12.27
CA LYS A 1 -3.94 17.17 -11.34
C LYS A 1 -5.13 17.55 -10.50
N GLU A 2 -6.20 18.10 -11.10
CA GLU A 2 -7.45 18.45 -10.41
C GLU A 2 -8.00 17.30 -9.54
N GLU A 3 -8.14 16.07 -10.09
CA GLU A 3 -8.62 14.92 -9.29
C GLU A 3 -7.70 14.59 -8.09
N TYR A 4 -6.39 14.82 -8.21
CA TYR A 4 -5.47 14.61 -7.09
C TYR A 4 -5.62 15.73 -6.04
N GLU A 5 -5.74 16.98 -6.49
CA GLU A 5 -5.94 18.15 -5.64
C GLU A 5 -7.25 18.07 -4.84
N GLU A 6 -8.33 17.58 -5.48
CA GLU A 6 -9.64 17.37 -4.86
C GLU A 6 -9.72 16.10 -3.99
N SER A 7 -8.86 15.09 -4.23
CA SER A 7 -8.88 13.83 -3.47
C SER A 7 -8.51 14.04 -2.00
N LEU A 8 -9.22 13.36 -1.10
CA LEU A 8 -8.82 13.23 0.31
C LEU A 8 -7.75 12.15 0.53
N GLU A 9 -7.71 11.12 -0.31
CA GLU A 9 -6.70 10.07 -0.27
C GLU A 9 -5.46 10.53 -1.06
N LYS A 10 -4.52 11.19 -0.38
CA LYS A 10 -3.34 11.85 -1.00
C LYS A 10 -2.16 10.91 -1.26
N HIS A 11 -2.17 9.70 -0.71
CA HIS A 11 -1.08 8.72 -0.87
C HIS A 11 -1.60 7.28 -0.76
N GLY A 12 -0.83 6.33 -1.32
CA GLY A 12 -1.11 4.89 -1.25
C GLY A 12 -0.53 4.16 -0.03
N ALA A 13 0.00 4.90 0.96
CA ALA A 13 0.74 4.32 2.09
C ALA A 13 -0.06 3.26 2.88
N ARG A 14 0.65 2.21 3.28
CA ARG A 14 0.12 1.02 3.95
C ARG A 14 0.50 1.07 5.42
N SER A 15 -0.14 1.99 6.13
CA SER A 15 0.25 2.41 7.49
C SER A 15 0.05 1.30 8.52
N LEU A 16 0.59 1.54 9.72
CA LEU A 16 0.44 0.65 10.85
C LEU A 16 -0.83 0.95 11.66
N PHE A 17 -1.40 -0.11 12.21
CA PHE A 17 -2.57 -0.08 13.06
C PHE A 17 -2.34 -0.92 14.32
N ILE A 18 -2.91 -0.50 15.44
CA ILE A 18 -2.79 -1.16 16.75
C ILE A 18 -4.15 -1.59 17.28
N GLN A 19 -4.24 -2.73 17.98
CA GLN A 19 -5.46 -3.09 18.70
C GLN A 19 -5.80 -2.03 19.76
N LYS A 20 -7.04 -1.54 19.76
CA LYS A 20 -7.54 -0.47 20.64
C LYS A 20 -7.27 -0.76 22.11
N ARG A 21 -7.57 -1.97 22.59
CA ARG A 21 -7.36 -2.40 23.99
C ARG A 21 -5.89 -2.33 24.43
N ILE A 22 -4.97 -2.61 23.50
CA ILE A 22 -3.53 -2.61 23.77
C ILE A 22 -3.05 -1.17 23.83
N TYR A 23 -3.45 -0.34 22.86
CA TYR A 23 -3.13 1.08 22.85
C TYR A 23 -3.59 1.79 24.12
N GLU A 24 -4.84 1.57 24.52
CA GLU A 24 -5.42 2.16 25.73
C GLU A 24 -4.79 1.60 27.01
N GLY A 25 -4.58 0.29 27.09
CA GLY A 25 -3.98 -0.36 28.26
C GLY A 25 -2.51 0.00 28.49
N LEU A 26 -1.77 0.40 27.43
CA LEU A 26 -0.43 0.96 27.53
C LEU A 26 -0.42 2.47 27.83
N GLY A 27 -1.58 3.11 27.99
CA GLY A 27 -1.68 4.53 28.29
C GLY A 27 -1.53 5.44 27.07
N LYS A 28 -1.91 4.96 25.87
CA LYS A 28 -1.89 5.72 24.60
C LYS A 28 -0.49 6.28 24.27
N PRO A 29 0.54 5.41 24.17
CA PRO A 29 1.90 5.87 23.91
C PRO A 29 2.00 6.57 22.55
N SER A 30 2.78 7.64 22.45
CA SER A 30 3.19 8.19 21.15
C SER A 30 4.18 7.27 20.47
N VAL A 31 4.09 7.17 19.14
CA VAL A 31 4.97 6.35 18.28
C VAL A 31 5.44 7.11 17.05
N ASP A 32 5.63 8.42 17.21
CA ASP A 32 6.12 9.35 16.18
C ASP A 32 7.55 9.08 15.67
N THR A 33 8.24 8.06 16.17
CA THR A 33 9.60 7.69 15.79
C THR A 33 9.74 6.17 15.71
N THR A 34 10.68 5.70 14.88
CA THR A 34 10.98 4.27 14.72
C THR A 34 11.41 3.61 16.03
N ASP A 35 12.15 4.32 16.89
CA ASP A 35 12.56 3.84 18.21
C ASP A 35 11.37 3.65 19.16
N LYS A 36 10.43 4.60 19.18
CA LYS A 36 9.20 4.46 19.98
C LYS A 36 8.31 3.35 19.44
N LEU A 37 8.23 3.18 18.12
CA LEU A 37 7.53 2.03 17.53
C LEU A 37 8.16 0.71 18.00
N LEU A 38 9.48 0.57 17.94
CA LEU A 38 10.16 -0.64 18.40
C LEU A 38 9.92 -0.88 19.90
N GLN A 39 9.97 0.18 20.71
CA GLN A 39 9.65 0.07 22.13
C GLN A 39 8.20 -0.36 22.37
N LEU A 40 7.24 0.17 21.61
CA LEU A 40 5.85 -0.29 21.66
C LEU A 40 5.75 -1.79 21.38
N LEU A 41 6.43 -2.31 20.35
CA LEU A 41 6.41 -3.73 20.03
C LEU A 41 6.98 -4.60 21.15
N ARG A 42 8.07 -4.15 21.80
CA ARG A 42 8.64 -4.82 22.99
C ARG A 42 7.64 -4.85 24.15
N ASP A 43 7.00 -3.71 24.41
CA ASP A 43 5.98 -3.58 25.44
C ASP A 43 4.79 -4.52 25.20
N ILE A 44 4.35 -4.66 23.94
CA ILE A 44 3.30 -5.59 23.54
C ILE A 44 3.73 -7.03 23.84
N LYS A 45 4.93 -7.43 23.39
CA LYS A 45 5.47 -8.77 23.64
C LYS A 45 5.52 -9.10 25.13
N GLN A 46 5.89 -8.14 25.97
CA GLN A 46 6.03 -8.34 27.41
C GLN A 46 4.68 -8.39 28.14
N LYS A 47 3.76 -7.49 27.79
CA LYS A 47 2.54 -7.25 28.58
C LYS A 47 1.29 -7.96 28.02
N TYR A 48 1.31 -8.36 26.75
CA TYR A 48 0.19 -9.00 26.07
C TYR A 48 0.62 -10.31 25.40
N PRO A 49 0.93 -11.36 26.19
CA PRO A 49 1.42 -12.63 25.66
C PRO A 49 0.38 -13.43 24.85
N ASP A 50 -0.90 -13.03 24.88
CA ASP A 50 -2.00 -13.60 24.09
C ASP A 50 -2.02 -13.12 22.63
N VAL A 51 -1.21 -12.11 22.27
CA VAL A 51 -1.09 -11.61 20.91
C VAL A 51 0.34 -11.69 20.41
N LYS A 52 0.49 -11.83 19.09
CA LYS A 52 1.78 -11.69 18.43
C LYS A 52 2.10 -10.19 18.30
N PRO A 53 3.32 -9.72 18.56
CA PRO A 53 3.59 -8.28 18.65
C PRO A 53 3.36 -7.52 17.35
N PHE A 54 3.85 -8.06 16.23
CA PHE A 54 3.86 -7.36 14.94
C PHE A 54 3.61 -8.30 13.77
N SER A 55 2.94 -7.79 12.73
CA SER A 55 2.96 -8.39 11.40
C SER A 55 3.14 -7.34 10.30
N ILE A 56 3.66 -7.82 9.18
CA ILE A 56 3.72 -7.11 7.89
C ILE A 56 2.58 -7.60 6.99
N GLU A 57 2.28 -6.87 5.92
CA GLU A 57 1.43 -7.37 4.81
C GLU A 57 2.17 -8.50 4.08
N SER A 58 2.08 -9.70 4.64
CA SER A 58 2.80 -10.89 4.20
C SER A 58 2.34 -11.36 2.81
N PRO A 59 3.18 -12.03 2.00
CA PRO A 59 4.60 -12.37 2.24
C PRO A 59 5.57 -11.23 1.91
N LEU A 60 6.80 -11.37 2.39
CA LEU A 60 7.96 -10.67 1.83
C LEU A 60 8.34 -11.38 0.51
N ASP A 61 7.99 -10.78 -0.62
CA ASP A 61 8.20 -11.32 -1.96
C ASP A 61 8.46 -10.18 -2.97
N VAL A 62 9.73 -10.03 -3.34
CA VAL A 62 10.17 -9.01 -4.30
C VAL A 62 9.61 -9.24 -5.70
N THR A 63 9.37 -10.50 -6.07
CA THR A 63 8.84 -10.84 -7.39
C THR A 63 7.39 -10.41 -7.50
N GLN A 64 6.62 -10.58 -6.43
CA GLN A 64 5.22 -10.21 -6.39
C GLN A 64 4.99 -8.71 -6.16
N TRP A 65 5.76 -8.09 -5.25
CA TRP A 65 5.45 -6.76 -4.71
C TRP A 65 6.45 -5.67 -5.06
N GLY A 66 7.49 -5.99 -5.84
CA GLY A 66 8.52 -5.02 -6.22
C GLY A 66 9.73 -5.04 -5.29
N LEU A 67 10.69 -4.17 -5.55
CA LEU A 67 12.00 -4.15 -4.88
C LEU A 67 11.93 -3.89 -3.38
N THR A 68 10.88 -3.26 -2.86
CA THR A 68 10.68 -3.15 -1.40
C THR A 68 10.35 -4.51 -0.75
N GLY A 69 9.94 -5.52 -1.52
CA GLY A 69 9.61 -6.87 -1.06
C GLY A 69 8.16 -7.02 -0.58
N ASN A 70 7.58 -6.00 0.03
CA ASN A 70 6.14 -5.90 0.24
C ASN A 70 5.69 -4.46 0.51
N LEU A 71 4.40 -4.32 0.78
CA LEU A 71 3.72 -3.06 1.05
C LEU A 71 4.07 -2.43 2.41
N THR A 72 4.43 -3.24 3.43
CA THR A 72 4.93 -2.71 4.71
C THR A 72 6.33 -2.14 4.56
N MET A 73 7.21 -2.83 3.83
CA MET A 73 8.54 -2.32 3.54
C MET A 73 8.50 -1.10 2.63
N GLN A 74 7.48 -1.00 1.76
CA GLN A 74 7.19 0.24 1.03
C GLN A 74 6.83 1.39 1.98
N TYR A 75 6.01 1.12 3.00
CA TYR A 75 5.72 2.09 4.04
C TYR A 75 6.98 2.49 4.83
N PHE A 76 7.83 1.54 5.20
CA PHE A 76 9.11 1.85 5.85
C PHE A 76 10.08 2.59 4.93
N ALA A 77 10.11 2.33 3.62
CA ALA A 77 10.89 3.10 2.68
C ALA A 77 10.49 4.58 2.71
N GLY A 78 9.19 4.90 2.72
CA GLY A 78 8.72 6.29 2.84
C GLY A 78 9.02 6.96 4.19
N ILE A 79 9.32 6.19 5.25
CA ILE A 79 9.74 6.70 6.56
C ILE A 79 11.25 6.94 6.60
N PHE A 80 12.03 5.90 6.28
CA PHE A 80 13.48 5.94 6.42
C PHE A 80 14.13 6.73 5.28
N ALA A 81 13.64 6.54 4.06
CA ALA A 81 14.13 7.12 2.82
C ALA A 81 13.02 7.96 2.14
N PRO A 82 12.52 9.04 2.76
CA PRO A 82 11.38 9.82 2.25
C PRO A 82 11.60 10.36 0.84
N GLU A 83 12.85 10.61 0.43
CA GLU A 83 13.22 10.99 -0.94
C GLU A 83 12.80 9.96 -2.01
N THR A 84 12.55 8.71 -1.62
CA THR A 84 12.08 7.64 -2.51
C THR A 84 10.56 7.68 -2.70
N TYR A 85 9.84 8.43 -1.86
CA TYR A 85 8.39 8.44 -1.81
C TYR A 85 7.76 7.05 -1.59
N GLY A 86 8.51 6.12 -0.99
CA GLY A 86 8.10 4.72 -0.87
C GLY A 86 7.94 4.05 -2.24
N ARG A 87 8.86 4.26 -3.17
CA ARG A 87 8.82 3.63 -4.50
C ARG A 87 10.08 2.81 -4.76
N ASP A 88 9.96 1.83 -5.64
CA ASP A 88 11.07 1.01 -6.13
C ASP A 88 12.13 1.82 -6.89
N THR A 89 11.72 2.93 -7.50
CA THR A 89 12.57 3.83 -8.29
C THR A 89 12.40 5.25 -7.79
N TYR A 90 13.50 6.00 -7.75
CA TYR A 90 13.52 7.39 -7.33
C TYR A 90 14.59 8.18 -8.10
N LEU A 91 14.52 9.51 -8.00
CA LEU A 91 15.52 10.41 -8.55
C LEU A 91 16.53 10.80 -7.47
N ASP A 92 17.80 10.70 -7.82
CA ASP A 92 18.92 11.18 -7.03
C ASP A 92 19.79 12.04 -7.93
N ASP A 93 19.84 13.36 -7.68
CA ASP A 93 20.52 14.35 -8.52
C ASP A 93 20.20 14.25 -10.03
N GLY A 94 18.95 13.89 -10.36
CA GLY A 94 18.47 13.75 -11.74
C GLY A 94 18.78 12.39 -12.38
N GLU A 95 19.44 11.49 -11.66
CA GLU A 95 19.67 10.11 -12.08
C GLU A 95 18.60 9.17 -11.50
N ILE A 96 18.13 8.23 -12.32
CA ILE A 96 17.27 7.15 -11.82
C ILE A 96 18.10 6.18 -10.98
N LYS A 97 17.65 5.93 -9.75
CA LYS A 97 18.18 4.90 -8.85
C LYS A 97 17.08 3.93 -8.44
N LEU A 98 17.48 2.70 -8.09
CA LEU A 98 16.61 1.73 -7.46
C LEU A 98 16.65 1.88 -5.94
N VAL A 99 15.53 1.62 -5.26
CA VAL A 99 15.41 1.74 -3.80
C VAL A 99 16.44 0.89 -3.03
N ILE A 100 16.90 -0.20 -3.63
CA ILE A 100 17.91 -1.11 -3.06
C ILE A 100 19.32 -0.52 -3.05
N GLU A 101 19.55 0.54 -3.81
CA GLU A 101 20.78 1.34 -3.80
C GLU A 101 20.75 2.43 -2.70
N ASN A 102 19.58 2.70 -2.09
CA ASN A 102 19.41 3.75 -1.09
C ASN A 102 19.80 3.25 0.31
N GLU A 103 20.84 3.84 0.90
CA GLU A 103 21.34 3.46 2.23
C GLU A 103 20.28 3.56 3.34
N ASN A 104 19.41 4.58 3.30
CA ASN A 104 18.34 4.72 4.29
C ASN A 104 17.29 3.62 4.16
N PHE A 105 17.00 3.14 2.94
CA PHE A 105 16.15 1.97 2.77
C PHE A 105 16.80 0.70 3.34
N ILE A 106 18.13 0.56 3.21
CA ILE A 106 18.85 -0.55 3.85
C ILE A 106 18.73 -0.48 5.38
N GLU A 107 18.69 0.71 5.97
CA GLU A 107 18.38 0.88 7.40
C GLU A 107 16.92 0.52 7.74
N ALA A 108 15.96 0.69 6.83
CA ALA A 108 14.61 0.13 7.01
C ALA A 108 14.61 -1.41 7.03
N VAL A 109 15.43 -2.04 6.17
CA VAL A 109 15.61 -3.51 6.19
C VAL A 109 16.28 -3.94 7.50
N ARG A 110 17.27 -3.18 7.99
CA ARG A 110 17.92 -3.41 9.29
C ARG A 110 16.93 -3.26 10.44
N PHE A 111 16.00 -2.31 10.37
CA PHE A 111 14.92 -2.18 11.34
C PHE A 111 14.02 -3.42 11.38
N LEU A 112 13.64 -3.97 10.21
CA LEU A 112 12.90 -5.24 10.16
C LEU A 112 13.72 -6.41 10.69
N ASN A 113 15.03 -6.46 10.41
CA ASN A 113 15.95 -7.45 11.01
C ASN A 113 15.98 -7.33 12.54
N GLN A 114 16.00 -6.12 13.09
CA GLN A 114 15.95 -5.91 14.54
C GLN A 114 14.62 -6.41 15.14
N ILE A 115 13.49 -6.10 14.51
CA ILE A 115 12.18 -6.64 14.89
C ILE A 115 12.20 -8.18 14.91
N TYR A 116 12.81 -8.80 13.89
CA TYR A 116 12.98 -10.25 13.81
C TYR A 116 13.88 -10.81 14.92
N LYS A 117 15.08 -10.26 15.11
CA LYS A 117 16.06 -10.72 16.12
C LYS A 117 15.52 -10.61 17.54
N GLU A 118 14.70 -9.60 17.82
CA GLU A 118 14.03 -9.44 19.11
C GLU A 118 12.81 -10.36 19.26
N GLY A 119 12.51 -11.18 18.25
CA GLY A 119 11.40 -12.13 18.20
C GLY A 119 10.05 -11.43 18.30
N LEU A 120 9.92 -10.25 17.70
CA LEU A 120 8.68 -9.46 17.60
C LEU A 120 7.86 -9.86 16.36
N ILE A 121 8.52 -10.47 15.38
CA ILE A 121 7.94 -11.13 14.21
C ILE A 121 8.64 -12.48 13.98
N SER A 122 7.93 -13.48 13.43
CA SER A 122 8.49 -14.80 13.13
C SER A 122 8.73 -15.00 11.62
N VAL A 123 9.62 -15.94 11.26
CA VAL A 123 9.84 -16.34 9.85
C VAL A 123 8.55 -16.79 9.18
N ASP A 124 7.72 -17.56 9.90
CA ASP A 124 6.40 -17.98 9.39
C ASP A 124 5.51 -16.80 9.03
N THR A 125 5.59 -15.71 9.79
CA THR A 125 4.84 -14.47 9.51
C THR A 125 5.40 -13.74 8.29
N LEU A 126 6.71 -13.80 8.05
CA LEU A 126 7.35 -13.19 6.87
C LEU A 126 7.00 -13.91 5.57
N MET A 127 6.77 -15.23 5.62
CA MET A 127 6.52 -16.07 4.44
C MET A 127 5.03 -16.45 4.26
N MET A 128 4.17 -16.05 5.19
CA MET A 128 2.75 -16.39 5.18
C MET A 128 2.10 -15.91 3.88
N LYS A 129 1.24 -16.75 3.30
CA LYS A 129 0.45 -16.33 2.14
C LYS A 129 -0.46 -15.16 2.52
N HIS A 130 -0.64 -14.22 1.62
CA HIS A 130 -1.40 -12.99 1.87
C HIS A 130 -2.80 -13.24 2.42
N ASP A 131 -3.56 -14.15 1.82
CA ASP A 131 -4.93 -14.45 2.25
C ASP A 131 -4.96 -15.05 3.68
N VAL A 132 -4.02 -15.95 3.98
CA VAL A 132 -3.88 -16.56 5.31
C VAL A 132 -3.51 -15.48 6.34
N TRP A 133 -2.62 -14.56 5.97
CA TRP A 133 -2.31 -13.41 6.82
C TRP A 133 -3.55 -12.53 7.06
N GLY A 134 -4.36 -12.26 6.03
CA GLY A 134 -5.62 -11.53 6.16
C GLY A 134 -6.58 -12.16 7.18
N GLU A 135 -6.74 -13.49 7.17
CA GLU A 135 -7.52 -14.23 8.17
C GLU A 135 -6.98 -14.07 9.61
N THR A 136 -5.65 -13.98 9.77
CA THR A 136 -5.05 -13.70 11.09
C THR A 136 -5.29 -12.27 11.58
N VAL A 137 -5.44 -11.31 10.67
CA VAL A 137 -5.88 -9.94 10.97
C VAL A 137 -7.36 -9.94 11.35
N ASP A 138 -8.23 -10.60 10.58
CA ASP A 138 -9.68 -10.74 10.86
C ASP A 138 -9.95 -11.36 12.25
N SER A 139 -9.04 -12.22 12.72
CA SER A 139 -9.14 -12.87 14.03
C SER A 139 -8.42 -12.13 15.17
N ALA A 140 -7.90 -10.93 14.89
CA ALA A 140 -7.18 -10.04 15.82
C ALA A 140 -5.97 -10.70 16.52
N GLN A 141 -5.12 -11.41 15.77
CA GLN A 141 -3.95 -12.09 16.34
C GLN A 141 -2.75 -11.17 16.61
N TRP A 142 -2.73 -9.97 16.03
CA TRP A 142 -1.55 -9.09 16.04
C TRP A 142 -1.76 -7.88 16.93
N GLY A 143 -0.78 -7.51 17.75
CA GLY A 143 -0.80 -6.24 18.48
C GLY A 143 -0.74 -5.05 17.54
N VAL A 144 0.22 -5.07 16.60
CA VAL A 144 0.36 -4.11 15.50
C VAL A 144 0.35 -4.85 14.16
N THR A 145 -0.37 -4.31 13.18
CA THR A 145 -0.42 -4.83 11.80
C THR A 145 -0.33 -3.69 10.78
N ALA A 146 0.21 -3.96 9.61
CA ALA A 146 0.17 -3.05 8.48
C ALA A 146 -0.99 -3.41 7.55
N ARG A 147 -1.71 -2.42 7.01
CA ARG A 147 -2.74 -2.69 6.00
C ARG A 147 -3.06 -1.43 5.20
N PHE A 148 -3.74 -1.60 4.06
CA PHE A 148 -4.45 -0.48 3.47
C PHE A 148 -5.51 0.07 4.43
N PRO A 149 -5.57 1.40 4.64
CA PRO A 149 -6.46 1.96 5.63
C PRO A 149 -7.92 1.52 5.47
N ILE A 150 -8.53 1.67 4.30
CA ILE A 150 -9.97 1.35 4.14
C ILE A 150 -10.30 -0.09 4.53
N ASP A 151 -9.44 -1.06 4.24
CA ASP A 151 -9.66 -2.47 4.57
C ASP A 151 -9.74 -2.70 6.09
N ILE A 152 -9.03 -1.88 6.89
CA ILE A 152 -9.15 -1.94 8.36
C ILE A 152 -10.54 -1.52 8.82
N TRP A 153 -11.05 -0.39 8.32
CA TRP A 153 -12.35 0.14 8.73
C TRP A 153 -13.51 -0.69 8.18
N LYS A 154 -13.44 -1.05 6.90
CA LYS A 154 -14.52 -1.73 6.19
C LYS A 154 -14.55 -3.23 6.45
N ASP A 155 -13.41 -3.90 6.37
CA ASP A 155 -13.39 -5.37 6.32
C ASP A 155 -12.96 -5.95 7.67
N HIS A 156 -11.73 -5.66 8.09
CA HIS A 156 -11.13 -6.31 9.25
C HIS A 156 -11.85 -5.94 10.56
N ASN A 157 -12.10 -4.66 10.83
CA ASN A 157 -12.77 -4.27 12.08
C ASN A 157 -14.21 -4.77 12.16
N LEU A 158 -14.95 -4.84 11.05
CA LEU A 158 -16.30 -5.41 11.05
C LEU A 158 -16.25 -6.90 11.41
N LYS A 159 -15.38 -7.67 10.75
CA LYS A 159 -15.20 -9.10 11.06
C LYS A 159 -14.72 -9.34 12.49
N ILE A 160 -13.77 -8.54 12.99
CA ILE A 160 -13.29 -8.62 14.37
C ILE A 160 -14.44 -8.37 15.36
N LYS A 161 -15.26 -7.35 15.13
CA LYS A 161 -16.44 -7.06 15.98
C LYS A 161 -17.40 -8.25 16.02
N GLN A 162 -17.65 -8.89 14.89
CA GLN A 162 -18.51 -10.08 14.81
C GLN A 162 -17.91 -11.30 15.55
N LEU A 163 -16.59 -11.54 15.40
CA LEU A 163 -15.91 -12.69 15.98
C LEU A 163 -15.64 -12.55 17.49
N LYS A 164 -15.33 -11.34 17.96
CA LYS A 164 -14.93 -11.09 19.35
C LYS A 164 -16.04 -10.56 20.22
N ASN A 165 -17.06 -9.92 19.61
CA ASN A 165 -18.10 -9.18 20.32
C ASN A 165 -17.53 -8.15 21.34
N ASP A 166 -16.38 -7.56 21.01
CA ASP A 166 -15.66 -6.58 21.82
C ASP A 166 -14.88 -5.62 20.90
N GLU A 167 -15.19 -4.34 20.99
CA GLU A 167 -14.53 -3.30 20.19
C GLU A 167 -13.05 -3.12 20.56
N GLY A 168 -12.63 -3.52 21.75
CA GLY A 168 -11.24 -3.45 22.19
C GLY A 168 -10.27 -4.24 21.29
N TYR A 169 -10.75 -5.26 20.57
CA TYR A 169 -9.93 -6.05 19.64
C TYR A 169 -9.76 -5.38 18.26
N THR A 170 -10.54 -4.36 17.95
CA THR A 170 -10.44 -3.65 16.67
C THR A 170 -9.15 -2.85 16.56
N TYR A 171 -8.74 -2.62 15.33
CA TYR A 171 -7.53 -1.88 15.00
C TYR A 171 -7.83 -0.39 14.79
N ILE A 172 -6.99 0.47 15.36
CA ILE A 172 -6.99 1.92 15.17
C ILE A 172 -5.65 2.37 14.56
N PRO A 173 -5.62 3.45 13.78
CA PRO A 173 -4.39 3.92 13.14
C PRO A 173 -3.34 4.32 14.19
N LEU A 174 -2.08 3.98 13.92
CA LEU A 174 -0.93 4.53 14.64
C LEU A 174 -0.45 5.82 13.98
N GLU A 175 0.24 6.65 14.76
CA GLU A 175 0.99 7.80 14.24
C GLU A 175 1.99 7.32 13.18
N PHE A 176 2.23 8.15 12.17
CA PHE A 176 3.30 7.87 11.21
C PHE A 176 4.65 8.14 11.89
N GLN A 177 5.59 7.22 11.71
CA GLN A 177 6.92 7.32 12.31
C GLN A 177 7.78 8.32 11.53
N LYS A 178 8.67 9.00 12.23
CA LYS A 178 9.81 9.73 11.69
C LYS A 178 11.08 8.93 11.91
N TYR A 179 12.02 9.10 10.99
CA TYR A 179 13.38 8.60 11.11
C TYR A 179 14.36 9.76 10.93
N ASN A 180 15.35 9.88 11.81
CA ASN A 180 16.33 10.99 11.80
C ASN A 180 15.69 12.39 11.70
N ASN A 181 14.56 12.60 12.39
CA ASN A 181 13.76 13.85 12.38
C ASN A 181 13.22 14.27 10.99
N LYS A 182 13.29 13.41 9.98
CA LYS A 182 12.65 13.65 8.69
C LYS A 182 11.18 13.26 8.74
N GLU A 183 10.33 14.06 8.10
CA GLU A 183 8.93 13.67 7.88
C GLU A 183 8.86 12.56 6.83
N PRO A 184 7.98 11.57 7.01
CA PRO A 184 7.78 10.54 6.01
C PRO A 184 7.13 11.12 4.75
N GLN A 185 7.42 10.55 3.59
CA GLN A 185 6.84 10.96 2.32
C GLN A 185 6.45 9.75 1.48
N PHE A 186 5.29 9.86 0.84
CA PHE A 186 4.71 8.78 0.03
C PHE A 186 4.20 9.32 -1.29
N ALA A 187 4.40 8.53 -2.35
CA ALA A 187 3.89 8.87 -3.66
C ALA A 187 2.35 8.97 -3.63
N GLY A 188 1.88 10.13 -4.05
CA GLY A 188 0.48 10.40 -4.31
C GLY A 188 0.06 9.81 -5.64
N GLY A 189 -0.97 8.97 -5.63
CA GLY A 189 -1.52 8.42 -6.84
C GLY A 189 -2.40 9.44 -7.56
N ARG A 190 -2.11 9.73 -8.83
CA ARG A 190 -3.06 10.44 -9.73
C ARG A 190 -4.13 9.52 -10.34
N GLY A 191 -4.30 8.33 -9.79
CA GLY A 191 -5.41 7.45 -10.16
C GLY A 191 -5.27 6.75 -11.52
N ALA A 192 -4.06 6.38 -11.93
CA ALA A 192 -3.85 5.56 -13.13
C ALA A 192 -4.62 4.22 -13.10
N GLY A 193 -5.05 3.78 -11.91
CA GLY A 193 -5.80 2.55 -11.69
C GLY A 193 -4.97 1.31 -11.97
N TRP A 194 -5.54 0.14 -11.67
CA TRP A 194 -4.94 -1.17 -11.99
C TRP A 194 -5.81 -1.97 -12.97
N VAL A 195 -6.99 -1.44 -13.32
CA VAL A 195 -7.99 -2.13 -14.15
C VAL A 195 -7.84 -1.71 -15.61
N ALA A 196 -7.77 -2.69 -16.51
CA ALA A 196 -7.79 -2.46 -17.95
C ALA A 196 -9.11 -2.94 -18.58
N SER A 197 -9.74 -2.08 -19.38
CA SER A 197 -10.91 -2.43 -20.20
C SER A 197 -10.50 -2.51 -21.67
N MET A 198 -10.74 -3.64 -22.34
CA MET A 198 -10.24 -3.90 -23.70
C MET A 198 -11.33 -4.31 -24.69
N VAL A 199 -11.15 -3.94 -25.96
CA VAL A 199 -11.99 -4.40 -27.08
C VAL A 199 -11.24 -5.46 -27.88
N THR A 200 -11.82 -6.65 -28.01
CA THR A 200 -11.18 -7.74 -28.75
C THR A 200 -11.23 -7.51 -30.27
N LYS A 201 -10.24 -8.04 -31.00
CA LYS A 201 -10.20 -8.01 -32.48
C LYS A 201 -11.42 -8.67 -33.14
N LYS A 202 -12.14 -9.53 -32.43
CA LYS A 202 -13.33 -10.25 -32.92
C LYS A 202 -14.66 -9.56 -32.59
N ALA A 203 -14.63 -8.37 -31.96
CA ALA A 203 -15.84 -7.64 -31.62
C ALA A 203 -16.66 -7.33 -32.88
N LYS A 204 -17.92 -7.79 -32.92
CA LYS A 204 -18.82 -7.55 -34.06
C LYS A 204 -19.21 -6.08 -34.22
N ASN A 205 -19.20 -5.33 -33.13
CA ASN A 205 -19.55 -3.90 -33.12
C ASN A 205 -18.67 -3.14 -32.11
N PRO A 206 -17.39 -2.88 -32.45
CA PRO A 206 -16.47 -2.17 -31.56
C PRO A 206 -16.97 -0.76 -31.24
N GLY A 207 -17.61 -0.08 -32.19
CA GLY A 207 -18.15 1.28 -31.98
C GLY A 207 -19.29 1.35 -30.96
N ARG A 208 -20.08 0.28 -30.77
CA ARG A 208 -21.05 0.21 -29.68
C ARG A 208 -20.37 -0.02 -28.33
N ILE A 209 -19.31 -0.82 -28.29
CA ILE A 209 -18.55 -1.09 -27.06
C ILE A 209 -17.85 0.21 -26.60
N ILE A 210 -17.22 0.95 -27.52
CA ILE A 210 -16.58 2.22 -27.18
C ILE A 210 -17.57 3.23 -26.61
N ARG A 211 -18.79 3.36 -27.18
CA ARG A 211 -19.83 4.22 -26.60
C ARG A 211 -20.29 3.77 -25.21
N PHE A 212 -20.26 2.47 -24.93
CA PHE A 212 -20.54 1.95 -23.59
C PHE A 212 -19.39 2.23 -22.61
N PHE A 213 -18.14 2.17 -23.06
CA PHE A 213 -16.98 2.59 -22.26
C PHE A 213 -17.00 4.09 -21.99
N GLU A 214 -17.39 4.92 -22.96
CA GLU A 214 -17.58 6.35 -22.78
C GLU A 214 -18.63 6.64 -21.70
N TYR A 215 -19.77 5.94 -21.73
CA TYR A 215 -20.74 5.99 -20.64
C TYR A 215 -20.10 5.55 -19.31
N GLY A 216 -19.41 4.41 -19.28
CA GLY A 216 -18.74 3.91 -18.08
C GLY A 216 -17.75 4.90 -17.47
N TRP A 217 -16.99 5.63 -18.29
CA TRP A 217 -16.00 6.63 -17.85
C TRP A 217 -16.64 7.94 -17.37
N SER A 218 -17.83 8.28 -17.87
CA SER A 218 -18.58 9.47 -17.43
C SER A 218 -18.92 9.41 -15.94
N ASP A 219 -19.16 10.57 -15.33
CA ASP A 219 -19.59 10.63 -13.92
C ASP A 219 -20.87 9.83 -13.67
N ALA A 220 -21.84 9.87 -14.58
CA ALA A 220 -23.07 9.09 -14.47
C ALA A 220 -22.80 7.58 -14.48
N GLY A 221 -21.86 7.10 -15.32
CA GLY A 221 -21.48 5.69 -15.35
C GLY A 221 -20.73 5.25 -14.11
N GLN A 222 -19.80 6.08 -13.61
CA GLN A 222 -19.08 5.81 -12.37
C GLN A 222 -20.04 5.75 -11.17
N ILE A 223 -20.96 6.71 -11.06
CA ILE A 223 -22.00 6.74 -10.02
C ILE A 223 -22.87 5.49 -10.10
N ALA A 224 -23.35 5.12 -11.29
CA ALA A 224 -24.19 3.94 -11.48
C ALA A 224 -23.47 2.63 -11.12
N ASN A 225 -22.18 2.53 -11.48
CA ASN A 225 -21.35 1.36 -11.20
C ASN A 225 -21.06 1.22 -9.70
N MET A 226 -20.70 2.32 -9.05
CA MET A 226 -20.20 2.30 -7.67
C MET A 226 -21.27 2.52 -6.61
N PHE A 227 -22.31 3.30 -6.87
CA PHE A 227 -23.30 3.67 -5.86
C PHE A 227 -24.71 3.21 -6.21
N GLY A 228 -24.98 2.92 -7.48
CA GLY A 228 -26.29 2.52 -7.97
C GLY A 228 -27.14 3.72 -8.40
N ARG A 229 -28.36 3.82 -7.88
CA ARG A 229 -29.35 4.83 -8.29
C ARG A 229 -29.65 5.80 -7.15
N GLU A 230 -29.54 7.09 -7.46
CA GLU A 230 -29.87 8.17 -6.53
C GLU A 230 -31.34 8.06 -6.07
N GLY A 231 -31.58 8.26 -4.78
CA GLY A 231 -32.89 8.10 -4.15
C GLY A 231 -33.25 6.66 -3.79
N GLU A 232 -32.58 5.66 -4.36
CA GLU A 232 -32.82 4.23 -4.10
C GLU A 232 -31.69 3.60 -3.28
N THR A 233 -30.44 3.78 -3.69
CA THR A 233 -29.28 3.14 -3.04
C THR A 233 -28.34 4.15 -2.40
N PHE A 234 -28.36 5.40 -2.84
CA PHE A 234 -27.60 6.49 -2.22
C PHE A 234 -28.33 7.83 -2.41
N ASP A 235 -27.93 8.84 -1.64
CA ASP A 235 -28.26 10.25 -1.89
C ASP A 235 -26.98 11.08 -1.92
N PHE A 236 -27.02 12.25 -2.55
CA PHE A 236 -25.95 13.24 -2.39
C PHE A 236 -26.13 14.03 -1.10
N VAL A 237 -25.08 14.05 -0.26
CA VAL A 237 -24.99 14.92 0.92
C VAL A 237 -23.75 15.77 0.77
N ASN A 238 -23.92 17.09 0.66
CA ASN A 238 -22.82 18.05 0.43
C ASN A 238 -21.95 17.70 -0.79
N GLY A 239 -22.56 17.20 -1.87
CA GLY A 239 -21.86 16.82 -3.10
C GLY A 239 -21.13 15.48 -3.04
N ILE A 240 -21.20 14.75 -1.92
CA ILE A 240 -20.60 13.43 -1.74
C ILE A 240 -21.73 12.38 -1.74
N PRO A 241 -21.63 11.30 -2.53
CA PRO A 241 -22.57 10.19 -2.45
C PRO A 241 -22.53 9.53 -1.07
N GLN A 242 -23.70 9.25 -0.49
CA GLN A 242 -23.85 8.55 0.78
C GLN A 242 -24.87 7.42 0.59
N TYR A 243 -24.47 6.18 0.88
CA TYR A 243 -25.39 5.06 0.81
C TYR A 243 -26.56 5.25 1.77
N LYS A 244 -27.72 4.70 1.38
CA LYS A 244 -28.89 4.73 2.25
C LYS A 244 -28.63 3.97 3.56
N PRO A 245 -29.24 4.37 4.69
CA PRO A 245 -29.02 3.73 5.99
C PRO A 245 -29.22 2.22 6.00
N GLU A 246 -30.18 1.70 5.23
CA GLU A 246 -30.45 0.27 5.09
C GLU A 246 -29.31 -0.49 4.41
N ILE A 247 -28.57 0.13 3.49
CA ILE A 247 -27.41 -0.48 2.85
C ILE A 247 -26.23 -0.48 3.82
N LEU A 248 -25.99 0.62 4.53
CA LEU A 248 -24.94 0.70 5.54
C LEU A 248 -25.15 -0.34 6.64
N LYS A 249 -26.39 -0.46 7.14
CA LYS A 249 -26.76 -1.48 8.12
C LYS A 249 -26.53 -2.90 7.59
N ASP A 250 -26.90 -3.15 6.34
CA ASP A 250 -26.70 -4.46 5.72
C ASP A 250 -25.20 -4.78 5.56
N MET A 251 -24.34 -3.78 5.30
CA MET A 251 -22.88 -3.97 5.30
C MET A 251 -22.33 -4.27 6.70
N GLU A 252 -22.87 -3.67 7.75
CA GLU A 252 -22.47 -3.96 9.13
C GLU A 252 -22.85 -5.39 9.55
N GLU A 253 -24.04 -5.85 9.16
CA GLU A 253 -24.54 -7.19 9.45
C GLU A 253 -23.90 -8.25 8.53
N ASN A 254 -23.64 -7.89 7.27
CA ASN A 254 -23.11 -8.75 6.22
C ASN A 254 -21.93 -8.04 5.52
N PRO A 255 -20.68 -8.23 5.97
CA PRO A 255 -19.51 -7.48 5.48
C PRO A 255 -19.31 -7.55 3.96
N ASP A 256 -19.70 -8.66 3.34
CA ASP A 256 -19.56 -8.86 1.90
C ASP A 256 -20.81 -8.44 1.09
N ALA A 257 -21.81 -7.79 1.70
CA ALA A 257 -23.06 -7.44 1.00
C ALA A 257 -22.83 -6.45 -0.16
N LEU A 258 -21.93 -5.50 0.01
CA LEU A 258 -21.63 -4.51 -1.02
C LEU A 258 -21.08 -5.15 -2.30
N GLU A 259 -20.25 -6.18 -2.13
CA GLU A 259 -19.70 -6.99 -3.19
C GLU A 259 -20.74 -7.98 -3.76
N ASN A 260 -21.29 -8.85 -2.91
CA ASN A 260 -22.04 -10.02 -3.36
C ASN A 260 -23.52 -9.76 -3.63
N LYS A 261 -24.16 -8.91 -2.83
CA LYS A 261 -25.58 -8.59 -2.96
C LYS A 261 -25.82 -7.42 -3.89
N TYR A 262 -25.06 -6.34 -3.74
CA TYR A 262 -25.24 -5.12 -4.53
C TYR A 262 -24.36 -5.08 -5.79
N GLY A 263 -23.20 -5.74 -5.77
CA GLY A 263 -22.28 -5.77 -6.91
C GLY A 263 -21.49 -4.47 -7.12
N PHE A 264 -21.49 -3.55 -6.14
CA PHE A 264 -20.92 -2.22 -6.29
C PHE A 264 -19.39 -2.20 -6.25
N GLU A 265 -18.77 -3.23 -5.67
CA GLU A 265 -17.30 -3.41 -5.70
C GLU A 265 -16.84 -4.24 -6.92
N GLN A 266 -17.77 -4.89 -7.63
CA GLN A 266 -17.48 -5.74 -8.80
C GLN A 266 -17.59 -4.99 -10.15
N ARG A 267 -18.19 -3.79 -10.16
CA ARG A 267 -18.45 -3.01 -11.38
C ARG A 267 -17.33 -2.02 -11.69
N LEU A 268 -16.13 -2.55 -11.92
CA LEU A 268 -14.92 -1.75 -12.15
C LEU A 268 -14.71 -1.30 -13.61
N LEU A 269 -15.78 -1.28 -14.42
CA LEU A 269 -15.68 -0.86 -15.82
C LEU A 269 -15.27 0.60 -15.91
N MET A 270 -14.17 0.88 -16.63
CA MET A 270 -13.63 2.24 -16.81
C MET A 270 -13.43 2.96 -15.47
N TRP A 271 -13.04 2.22 -14.41
CA TRP A 271 -12.90 2.69 -13.04
C TRP A 271 -12.04 3.97 -12.93
N ARG A 272 -12.59 5.01 -12.29
CA ARG A 272 -11.90 6.27 -12.01
C ARG A 272 -11.64 6.40 -10.51
N SER A 273 -10.40 6.73 -10.15
CA SER A 273 -9.99 6.81 -8.75
C SER A 273 -10.71 7.89 -7.95
N LYS A 274 -11.16 9.00 -8.57
CA LYS A 274 -12.01 10.00 -7.91
C LYS A 274 -13.25 9.35 -7.28
N TRP A 275 -14.01 8.62 -8.08
CA TRP A 275 -15.24 7.98 -7.61
C TRP A 275 -14.96 6.80 -6.69
N GLY A 276 -13.88 6.04 -6.95
CA GLY A 276 -13.42 4.98 -6.05
C GLY A 276 -13.09 5.52 -4.64
N GLY A 277 -12.40 6.65 -4.55
CA GLY A 277 -12.11 7.32 -3.28
C GLY A 277 -13.38 7.78 -2.54
N LEU A 278 -14.34 8.36 -3.26
CA LEU A 278 -15.64 8.74 -2.69
C LEU A 278 -16.44 7.52 -2.21
N GLN A 279 -16.33 6.38 -2.90
CA GLN A 279 -17.00 5.14 -2.51
C GLN A 279 -16.47 4.66 -1.15
N LYS A 280 -15.14 4.62 -0.98
CA LYS A 280 -14.50 4.28 0.31
C LYS A 280 -14.99 5.18 1.44
N ILE A 281 -15.09 6.49 1.20
CA ILE A 281 -15.61 7.47 2.18
C ILE A 281 -17.08 7.16 2.53
N ALA A 282 -17.91 6.84 1.54
CA ALA A 282 -19.32 6.51 1.76
C ALA A 282 -19.54 5.19 2.51
N MET A 283 -18.54 4.32 2.55
CA MET A 283 -18.60 2.98 3.15
C MET A 283 -18.01 2.92 4.56
N ALA A 284 -17.22 3.92 4.93
CA ALA A 284 -16.48 3.94 6.18
C ALA A 284 -17.06 4.96 7.16
N PRO A 285 -16.87 4.77 8.48
CA PRO A 285 -17.30 5.76 9.46
C PRO A 285 -16.50 7.07 9.33
N PRO A 286 -16.98 8.19 9.89
CA PRO A 286 -16.33 9.50 9.79
C PRO A 286 -14.84 9.52 10.19
N SER A 287 -14.42 8.65 11.12
CA SER A 287 -13.03 8.54 11.56
C SER A 287 -12.05 8.16 10.44
N TYR A 288 -12.51 7.47 9.38
CA TYR A 288 -11.70 7.22 8.19
C TYR A 288 -11.40 8.51 7.42
N THR A 289 -12.42 9.37 7.26
CA THR A 289 -12.26 10.67 6.60
C THR A 289 -11.33 11.59 7.40
N ASP A 290 -11.44 11.58 8.73
CA ASP A 290 -10.55 12.35 9.60
C ASP A 290 -9.10 11.85 9.52
N TYR A 291 -8.91 10.53 9.47
CA TYR A 291 -7.61 9.92 9.24
C TYR A 291 -7.00 10.38 7.90
N LEU A 292 -7.75 10.30 6.79
CA LEU A 292 -7.26 10.73 5.47
C LEU A 292 -6.79 12.19 5.46
N LYS A 293 -7.53 13.08 6.15
CA LYS A 293 -7.16 14.50 6.27
C LYS A 293 -5.86 14.70 7.06
N ASP A 294 -5.66 13.95 8.13
CA ASP A 294 -4.45 14.09 8.96
C ASP A 294 -3.20 13.57 8.25
N VAL A 295 -3.30 12.42 7.57
CA VAL A 295 -2.15 11.80 6.89
C VAL A 295 -1.89 12.38 5.50
N GLY A 296 -2.84 13.13 4.95
CA GLY A 296 -2.72 13.72 3.62
C GLY A 296 -1.49 14.60 3.41
N LYS A 297 -0.94 15.17 4.49
CA LYS A 297 0.31 15.96 4.51
C LYS A 297 1.56 15.17 4.10
N TYR A 298 1.53 13.84 4.16
CA TYR A 298 2.64 12.97 3.77
C TYR A 298 2.58 12.55 2.30
N GLY A 299 1.51 12.90 1.58
CA GLY A 299 1.37 12.61 0.16
C GLY A 299 2.11 13.63 -0.70
N VAL A 300 2.87 13.14 -1.68
CA VAL A 300 3.59 13.96 -2.65
C VAL A 300 3.12 13.63 -4.06
N ASP A 301 2.67 14.64 -4.81
CA ASP A 301 2.33 14.46 -6.22
C ASP A 301 3.61 14.30 -7.06
N VAL A 302 3.97 13.05 -7.34
CA VAL A 302 5.19 12.71 -8.09
C VAL A 302 4.99 12.73 -9.61
N TRP A 303 3.81 13.11 -10.11
CA TRP A 303 3.53 13.09 -11.54
C TRP A 303 4.51 13.90 -12.37
N GLU A 304 4.88 15.08 -11.86
CA GLU A 304 5.79 15.99 -12.54
C GLU A 304 7.25 15.54 -12.48
N LEU A 305 7.56 14.52 -11.68
CA LEU A 305 8.88 13.91 -11.59
C LEU A 305 9.13 12.86 -12.68
N GLY A 306 8.15 12.55 -13.53
CA GLY A 306 8.35 11.64 -14.66
C GLY A 306 8.66 10.19 -14.25
N LEU A 307 8.07 9.70 -13.14
CA LEU A 307 8.44 8.40 -12.55
C LEU A 307 7.45 7.28 -12.87
N ASP A 308 6.58 7.43 -13.87
CA ASP A 308 5.54 6.45 -14.16
C ASP A 308 6.01 5.46 -15.24
N ASN A 309 5.73 4.16 -15.05
CA ASN A 309 6.02 3.09 -16.01
C ASN A 309 7.49 3.02 -16.49
N LEU A 310 8.43 3.08 -15.55
CA LEU A 310 9.87 3.10 -15.88
C LEU A 310 10.43 1.72 -16.26
N ASP A 311 9.80 0.65 -15.83
CA ASP A 311 10.29 -0.72 -16.01
C ASP A 311 10.59 -1.04 -17.51
N PRO A 312 11.70 -1.76 -17.81
CA PRO A 312 11.96 -2.26 -19.16
C PRO A 312 10.84 -3.19 -19.66
N ASP A 313 10.68 -3.29 -20.98
CA ASP A 313 9.80 -4.29 -21.58
C ASP A 313 10.20 -5.70 -21.09
N PRO A 314 9.30 -6.48 -20.46
CA PRO A 314 9.63 -7.81 -19.96
C PRO A 314 10.20 -8.79 -21.00
N ALA A 315 9.96 -8.56 -22.29
CA ALA A 315 10.48 -9.38 -23.39
C ALA A 315 11.87 -8.92 -23.90
N SER A 316 12.38 -7.78 -23.44
CA SER A 316 13.71 -7.27 -23.79
C SER A 316 14.82 -7.94 -22.96
N ASP A 317 16.07 -7.85 -23.42
CA ASP A 317 17.23 -8.33 -22.66
C ASP A 317 17.33 -7.62 -21.30
N GLU A 318 17.01 -6.33 -21.23
CA GLU A 318 16.97 -5.54 -20.00
C GLU A 318 15.81 -5.93 -19.08
N GLY A 319 14.66 -6.33 -19.64
CA GLY A 319 13.54 -6.89 -18.87
C GLY A 319 13.91 -8.22 -18.22
N VAL A 320 14.59 -9.10 -18.96
CA VAL A 320 15.13 -10.36 -18.44
C VAL A 320 16.18 -10.09 -17.35
N ALA A 321 17.08 -9.12 -17.57
CA ALA A 321 18.04 -8.68 -16.57
C ALA A 321 17.36 -8.15 -15.30
N TYR A 322 16.31 -7.35 -15.44
CA TYR A 322 15.57 -6.80 -14.31
C TYR A 322 14.84 -7.88 -13.51
N GLN A 323 14.24 -8.87 -14.17
CA GLN A 323 13.67 -10.03 -13.47
C GLN A 323 14.75 -10.82 -12.72
N LYS A 324 15.95 -10.99 -13.30
CA LYS A 324 17.09 -11.61 -12.61
C LYS A 324 17.50 -10.81 -11.39
N ILE A 325 17.55 -9.47 -11.47
CA ILE A 325 17.83 -8.58 -10.34
C ILE A 325 16.79 -8.76 -9.24
N LYS A 326 15.48 -8.77 -9.57
CA LYS A 326 14.40 -9.04 -8.60
C LYS A 326 14.60 -10.37 -7.88
N ASN A 327 14.96 -11.43 -8.62
CA ASN A 327 15.19 -12.75 -8.02
C ASN A 327 16.41 -12.77 -7.09
N ILE A 328 17.52 -12.14 -7.49
CA ILE A 328 18.73 -12.00 -6.65
C ILE A 328 18.38 -11.22 -5.39
N TRP A 329 17.73 -10.06 -5.55
CA TRP A 329 17.34 -9.23 -4.42
C TRP A 329 16.38 -9.96 -3.47
N ASN A 330 15.40 -10.71 -3.98
CA ASN A 330 14.49 -11.50 -3.15
C ASN A 330 15.24 -12.46 -2.19
N LYS A 331 16.25 -13.15 -2.70
CA LYS A 331 17.11 -14.05 -1.91
C LYS A 331 17.88 -13.27 -0.85
N TYR A 332 18.56 -12.19 -1.23
CA TYR A 332 19.43 -11.43 -0.31
C TYR A 332 18.65 -10.62 0.72
N LEU A 333 17.49 -10.06 0.35
CA LEU A 333 16.58 -9.41 1.28
C LEU A 333 16.14 -10.37 2.40
N ALA A 334 15.77 -11.61 2.05
CA ALA A 334 15.45 -12.62 3.06
C ALA A 334 16.66 -12.94 3.96
N GLN A 335 17.86 -13.06 3.40
CA GLN A 335 19.08 -13.28 4.18
C GLN A 335 19.39 -12.11 5.14
N MET A 336 19.23 -10.87 4.68
CA MET A 336 19.42 -9.67 5.48
C MET A 336 18.41 -9.61 6.64
N VAL A 337 17.12 -9.84 6.36
CA VAL A 337 16.09 -9.85 7.42
C VAL A 337 16.35 -10.94 8.46
N LEU A 338 16.88 -12.09 8.04
CA LEU A 338 17.16 -13.24 8.93
C LEU A 338 18.56 -13.25 9.55
N ALA A 339 19.41 -12.26 9.24
CA ALA A 339 20.78 -12.21 9.72
C ALA A 339 20.86 -12.15 11.26
N GLU A 340 21.80 -12.87 11.85
CA GLU A 340 21.95 -12.95 13.30
C GLU A 340 22.69 -11.73 13.88
N ASN A 341 23.49 -11.05 13.04
CA ASN A 341 24.34 -9.93 13.42
C ASN A 341 24.63 -9.02 12.22
N ASP A 342 25.23 -7.85 12.50
CA ASP A 342 25.49 -6.83 11.48
C ASP A 342 26.52 -7.30 10.43
N GLU A 343 27.46 -8.17 10.80
CA GLU A 343 28.44 -8.73 9.87
C GLU A 343 27.75 -9.59 8.80
N GLN A 344 26.86 -10.51 9.21
CA GLN A 344 26.06 -11.32 8.30
C GLN A 344 25.12 -10.46 7.44
N PHE A 345 24.48 -9.45 8.05
CA PHE A 345 23.59 -8.53 7.33
C PHE A 345 24.35 -7.78 6.22
N ASN A 346 25.48 -7.16 6.57
CA ASN A 346 26.27 -6.36 5.64
C ASN A 346 26.87 -7.24 4.54
N ALA A 347 27.38 -8.43 4.89
CA ALA A 347 27.89 -9.38 3.92
C ALA A 347 26.82 -9.85 2.92
N ALA A 348 25.58 -10.06 3.38
CA ALA A 348 24.46 -10.38 2.49
C ALA A 348 24.12 -9.22 1.54
N TYR A 349 24.08 -7.98 2.05
CA TYR A 349 23.84 -6.81 1.21
C TYR A 349 24.92 -6.61 0.15
N GLU A 350 26.20 -6.63 0.55
CA GLU A 350 27.35 -6.47 -0.35
C GLU A 350 27.38 -7.55 -1.44
N ALA A 351 27.16 -8.81 -1.06
CA ALA A 351 27.09 -9.92 -2.02
C ALA A 351 25.91 -9.77 -2.98
N GLY A 352 24.74 -9.35 -2.48
CA GLY A 352 23.56 -9.10 -3.30
C GLY A 352 23.77 -7.98 -4.30
N MET A 353 24.31 -6.84 -3.87
CA MET A 353 24.59 -5.71 -4.77
C MET A 353 25.61 -6.07 -5.85
N LYS A 354 26.67 -6.82 -5.50
CA LYS A 354 27.62 -7.33 -6.48
C LYS A 354 26.96 -8.22 -7.53
N GLU A 355 26.14 -9.19 -7.11
CA GLU A 355 25.43 -10.07 -8.06
C GLU A 355 24.43 -9.28 -8.93
N ILE A 356 23.81 -8.24 -8.38
CA ILE A 356 22.88 -7.34 -9.09
C ILE A 356 23.61 -6.50 -10.15
N GLU A 357 24.78 -5.95 -9.82
CA GLU A 357 25.64 -5.26 -10.78
C GLU A 357 26.03 -6.18 -11.95
N GLU A 358 26.50 -7.39 -11.64
CA GLU A 358 26.85 -8.43 -12.62
C GLU A 358 25.63 -8.91 -13.44
N ALA A 359 24.42 -8.80 -12.89
CA ALA A 359 23.17 -9.11 -13.58
C ALA A 359 22.73 -8.03 -14.58
N GLY A 360 23.42 -6.89 -14.64
CA GLY A 360 23.17 -5.84 -15.62
C GLY A 360 22.40 -4.64 -15.08
N LEU A 361 22.54 -4.31 -13.79
CA LEU A 361 21.88 -3.16 -13.15
C LEU A 361 21.98 -1.87 -13.98
N GLN A 362 23.17 -1.53 -14.47
CA GLN A 362 23.35 -0.30 -15.24
C GLN A 362 22.49 -0.26 -16.50
N LYS A 363 22.38 -1.37 -17.24
CA LYS A 363 21.56 -1.44 -18.46
C LYS A 363 20.07 -1.24 -18.14
N VAL A 364 19.61 -1.81 -17.03
CA VAL A 364 18.23 -1.62 -16.55
C VAL A 364 17.98 -0.15 -16.22
N LYS A 365 18.90 0.49 -15.49
CA LYS A 365 18.81 1.91 -15.14
C LYS A 365 18.87 2.82 -16.36
N ASP A 366 19.66 2.48 -17.37
CA ASP A 366 19.72 3.24 -18.63
C ASP A 366 18.36 3.23 -19.34
N VAL A 367 17.69 2.07 -19.42
CA VAL A 367 16.32 1.97 -19.98
C VAL A 367 15.31 2.71 -19.12
N MET A 368 15.37 2.59 -17.80
CA MET A 368 14.49 3.34 -16.89
C MET A 368 14.68 4.86 -17.04
N THR A 369 15.92 5.31 -17.23
CA THR A 369 16.23 6.72 -17.51
C THR A 369 15.65 7.16 -18.85
N GLN A 370 15.77 6.35 -19.89
CA GLN A 370 15.13 6.65 -21.18
C GLN A 370 13.60 6.72 -21.06
N ASN A 371 12.98 5.83 -20.29
CA ASN A 371 11.54 5.83 -20.06
C ASN A 371 11.10 7.04 -19.24
N HIS A 372 11.89 7.44 -18.23
CA HIS A 372 11.68 8.66 -17.46
C HIS A 372 11.68 9.90 -18.37
N LEU A 373 12.67 10.04 -19.26
CA LEU A 373 12.73 11.15 -20.20
C LEU A 373 11.55 11.16 -21.19
N LYS A 374 11.12 9.98 -21.67
CA LYS A 374 9.92 9.86 -22.51
C LYS A 374 8.65 10.26 -21.77
N ASP A 375 8.53 9.90 -20.49
CA ASP A 375 7.40 10.26 -19.65
C ASP A 375 7.32 11.79 -19.44
N LEU A 376 8.46 12.42 -19.13
CA LEU A 376 8.56 13.89 -19.06
C LEU A 376 8.17 14.55 -20.39
N GLU A 377 8.69 14.07 -21.52
CA GLU A 377 8.37 14.59 -22.85
C GLU A 377 6.87 14.46 -23.16
N ALA A 378 6.29 13.29 -22.90
CA ALA A 378 4.86 13.03 -23.11
C ALA A 378 3.97 13.92 -22.24
N LYS A 379 4.44 14.29 -21.06
CA LYS A 379 3.77 15.22 -20.13
C LYS A 379 4.04 16.70 -20.46
N GLY A 380 4.94 17.00 -21.40
CA GLY A 380 5.35 18.36 -21.74
C GLY A 380 6.15 19.06 -20.64
N ILE A 381 6.84 18.29 -19.80
CA ILE A 381 7.66 18.76 -18.68
C ILE A 381 9.11 18.83 -19.17
N LYS A 382 9.79 19.94 -18.87
CA LYS A 382 11.15 20.24 -19.34
C LYS A 382 12.18 20.05 -18.27
#